data_AF-A0A7S0WR95-F1
#
_entry.id   AF-A0A7S0WR95-F1
#
_cell.length_a   1.000
_cell.length_b   1.000
_cell.length_c   1.000
_cell.angle_alpha   90.00
_cell.angle_beta   90.00
_cell.angle_gamma   90.00
#
_symmetry.space_group_name_H-M   'P 1'
#
loop_
_entity.id
_entity.type
_entity.pdbx_description
1 polymer ?
#
loop_
_entity_poly.entity_id
_entity_poly.type
_entity_poly.pdbx_seq_one_letter_code
_entity_poly.pdbx_strand_id
1 'polypeptide(L)'
;GDATGSRSIHEEQIAVKRVPFLQPHLTRADARRVVAGDVAARPVVSFKQVETLQSLRATLAATRHNAFPVVQPSASGDGDVMLGIITRRKVEEILESRHGCNNSFHFGAL
;
A
#
# COMPACT_ATOMS: atom_id res chain seq x y z
N GLY A 1 -8.54 -13.46 25.58
CA GLY A 1 -9.55 -14.33 26.17
C GLY A 1 -9.08 -14.84 27.51
N ASP A 2 -9.53 -14.18 28.56
CA ASP A 2 -9.60 -14.71 29.92
C ASP A 2 -10.43 -16.01 29.93
N ALA A 3 -10.11 -16.92 30.85
CA ALA A 3 -10.62 -18.30 30.90
C ALA A 3 -12.16 -18.44 31.04
N THR A 4 -12.88 -17.33 31.11
CA THR A 4 -14.34 -17.21 31.21
C THR A 4 -15.08 -17.23 29.87
N GLY A 5 -14.37 -17.19 28.73
CA GLY A 5 -15.00 -17.24 27.39
C GLY A 5 -15.68 -15.94 26.94
N SER A 6 -15.62 -14.89 27.74
CA SER A 6 -16.07 -13.53 27.41
C SER A 6 -14.94 -12.69 26.82
N ARG A 7 -15.25 -11.80 25.86
CA ARG A 7 -14.30 -10.78 25.39
C ARG A 7 -14.00 -9.80 26.52
N SER A 8 -12.76 -9.34 26.61
CA SER A 8 -12.41 -8.31 27.59
C SER A 8 -13.10 -6.98 27.25
N ILE A 9 -13.26 -6.11 28.25
CA ILE A 9 -13.85 -4.77 28.07
C ILE A 9 -13.10 -3.98 26.97
N HIS A 10 -11.78 -4.16 26.86
CA HIS A 10 -10.97 -3.50 25.82
C HIS A 10 -11.26 -4.05 24.42
N GLU A 11 -11.44 -5.36 24.29
CA GLU A 11 -11.82 -5.98 23.01
C GLU A 11 -13.22 -5.52 22.56
N GLU A 12 -14.16 -5.39 23.49
CA GLU A 12 -15.48 -4.80 23.21
C GLU A 12 -15.38 -3.34 22.78
N GLN A 13 -14.56 -2.54 23.47
CA GLN A 13 -14.35 -1.13 23.08
C GLN A 13 -13.71 -1.00 21.69
N ILE A 14 -12.75 -1.85 21.35
CA ILE A 14 -12.13 -1.88 20.02
C ILE A 14 -13.18 -2.24 18.96
N ALA A 15 -14.04 -3.23 19.24
CA ALA A 15 -15.12 -3.64 18.36
C ALA A 15 -16.16 -2.52 18.15
N VAL A 16 -16.60 -1.86 19.24
CA VAL A 16 -17.53 -0.73 19.19
C VAL A 16 -16.95 0.44 18.39
N LYS A 17 -15.66 0.74 18.55
CA LYS A 17 -14.97 1.82 17.82
C LYS A 17 -14.63 1.47 16.37
N ARG A 18 -14.84 0.21 15.93
CA ARG A 18 -14.51 -0.29 14.59
C ARG A 18 -13.06 0.00 14.17
N VAL A 19 -12.14 -0.05 15.14
CA VAL A 19 -10.73 0.13 14.85
C VAL A 19 -10.22 -1.13 14.13
N PRO A 20 -9.48 -0.99 13.03
CA PRO A 20 -8.87 -2.13 12.36
C PRO A 20 -7.78 -2.74 13.25
N PHE A 21 -8.17 -3.72 14.05
CA PHE A 21 -7.29 -4.42 14.99
C PHE A 21 -7.01 -5.83 14.49
N LEU A 22 -5.73 -6.15 14.31
CA LEU A 22 -5.29 -7.48 13.92
C LEU A 22 -5.04 -8.31 15.17
N GLN A 23 -5.73 -9.44 15.30
CA GLN A 23 -5.54 -10.34 16.44
C GLN A 23 -4.14 -11.00 16.39
N PRO A 24 -3.47 -11.19 17.54
CA PRO A 24 -2.13 -11.78 17.58
C PRO A 24 -2.07 -13.22 17.05
N HIS A 25 -3.18 -13.95 17.15
CA HIS A 25 -3.29 -15.32 16.69
C HIS A 25 -4.53 -15.45 15.81
N LEU A 26 -4.35 -15.97 14.60
CA LEU A 26 -5.45 -16.36 13.73
C LEU A 26 -6.05 -17.66 14.25
N THR A 27 -7.38 -17.78 14.24
CA THR A 27 -7.98 -19.07 14.50
C THR A 27 -7.65 -20.02 13.34
N ARG A 28 -7.47 -21.31 13.64
CA ARG A 28 -7.16 -22.34 12.63
C ARG A 28 -8.25 -22.47 11.56
N ALA A 29 -9.48 -22.04 11.87
CA ALA A 29 -10.60 -22.02 10.93
C ALA A 29 -10.51 -20.84 9.96
N ASP A 30 -10.13 -19.65 10.44
CA ASP A 30 -10.01 -18.45 9.60
C ASP A 30 -8.82 -18.54 8.65
N ALA A 31 -7.68 -19.05 9.14
CA ALA A 31 -6.46 -19.18 8.35
C ALA A 31 -6.59 -20.14 7.14
N ARG A 32 -7.55 -21.08 7.16
CA ARG A 32 -7.78 -22.02 6.06
C ARG A 32 -8.79 -21.53 5.02
N ARG A 33 -9.53 -20.47 5.32
CA ARG A 33 -10.67 -20.01 4.52
C ARG A 33 -10.35 -18.88 3.56
N VAL A 34 -9.24 -18.18 3.77
CA VAL A 34 -8.93 -16.94 3.05
C VAL A 34 -7.53 -17.05 2.46
N VAL A 35 -7.42 -16.87 1.14
CA VAL A 35 -6.12 -16.71 0.47
C VAL A 35 -5.84 -15.24 0.19
N ALA A 36 -4.56 -14.89 0.00
CA ALA A 36 -4.15 -13.50 -0.25
C ALA A 36 -4.88 -12.88 -1.46
N GLY A 37 -5.22 -13.68 -2.46
CA GLY A 37 -5.97 -13.24 -3.64
C GLY A 37 -7.40 -12.76 -3.34
N ASP A 38 -8.02 -13.25 -2.26
CA ASP A 38 -9.40 -12.89 -1.89
C ASP A 38 -9.46 -11.53 -1.19
N VAL A 39 -8.39 -11.18 -0.47
CA VAL A 39 -8.30 -9.99 0.39
C VAL A 39 -7.47 -8.87 -0.21
N ALA A 40 -6.61 -9.16 -1.19
CA ALA A 40 -5.79 -8.15 -1.84
C ALA A 40 -6.66 -7.11 -2.54
N ALA A 41 -6.38 -5.83 -2.27
CA ALA A 41 -7.08 -4.71 -2.92
C ALA A 41 -6.75 -4.67 -4.42
N ARG A 42 -7.78 -4.48 -5.25
CA ARG A 42 -7.68 -4.36 -6.71
C ARG A 42 -8.63 -3.27 -7.21
N PRO A 43 -8.29 -2.50 -8.28
CA PRO A 43 -7.01 -2.50 -9.00
C PRO A 43 -5.88 -1.86 -8.22
N VAL A 44 -4.64 -2.28 -8.47
CA VAL A 44 -3.45 -1.71 -7.82
C VAL A 44 -3.04 -0.43 -8.53
N VAL A 45 -2.86 0.66 -7.77
CA VAL A 45 -2.31 1.92 -8.27
C VAL A 45 -0.81 1.87 -8.12
N SER A 46 -0.08 1.79 -9.25
CA SER A 46 1.39 1.66 -9.29
C SER A 46 2.04 2.81 -10.05
N PHE A 47 3.33 3.04 -9.78
CA PHE A 47 4.18 3.94 -10.55
C PHE A 47 5.16 3.17 -11.43
N LYS A 48 5.53 3.74 -12.58
CA LYS A 48 6.62 3.22 -13.41
C LYS A 48 7.97 3.66 -12.86
N GLN A 49 9.04 2.91 -13.19
CA GLN A 49 10.41 3.31 -12.87
C GLN A 49 10.76 4.73 -13.31
N VAL A 50 10.19 5.18 -14.44
CA VAL A 50 10.28 6.55 -14.93
C VAL A 50 8.87 7.12 -15.01
N GLU A 51 8.57 8.11 -14.17
CA GLU A 51 7.26 8.76 -14.12
C GLU A 51 7.36 10.27 -14.29
N THR A 52 6.28 10.88 -14.77
CA THR A 52 6.22 12.35 -14.89
C THR A 52 5.76 12.99 -13.59
N LEU A 53 6.26 14.19 -13.28
CA LEU A 53 5.81 14.92 -12.08
C LEU A 53 4.30 15.22 -12.12
N GLN A 54 3.75 15.44 -13.32
CA GLN A 54 2.32 15.64 -13.52
C GLN A 54 1.51 14.37 -13.18
N SER A 55 1.97 13.21 -13.63
CA SER A 55 1.35 11.91 -13.31
C SER A 55 1.37 11.63 -11.80
N LEU A 56 2.48 11.92 -11.12
CA LEU A 56 2.59 11.80 -9.66
C LEU A 56 1.56 12.69 -8.96
N ARG A 57 1.48 13.98 -9.33
CA ARG A 57 0.51 14.92 -8.76
C ARG A 57 -0.93 14.49 -9.01
N ALA A 58 -1.25 14.05 -10.23
CA ALA A 58 -2.58 13.56 -10.58
C ALA A 58 -2.95 12.33 -9.75
N THR A 59 -2.03 11.38 -9.59
CA THR A 59 -2.25 10.16 -8.80
C THR A 59 -2.43 10.46 -7.31
N LEU A 60 -1.63 11.37 -6.75
CA LEU A 60 -1.77 11.82 -5.37
C LEU A 60 -3.05 12.61 -5.09
N ALA A 61 -3.57 13.33 -6.09
CA ALA A 61 -4.84 14.03 -5.98
C ALA A 61 -6.04 13.07 -6.10
N ALA A 62 -5.92 12.05 -6.96
CA ALA A 62 -6.98 11.07 -7.19
C ALA A 62 -7.11 10.03 -6.06
N THR A 63 -6.01 9.71 -5.37
CA THR A 63 -5.97 8.61 -4.40
C THR A 63 -5.54 9.07 -3.00
N ARG A 64 -6.01 8.32 -1.99
CA ARG A 64 -5.60 8.51 -0.57
C ARG A 64 -4.66 7.41 -0.07
N HIS A 65 -4.03 6.67 -0.98
CA HIS A 65 -3.07 5.63 -0.61
C HIS A 65 -1.78 6.25 -0.07
N ASN A 66 -1.20 5.60 0.93
CA ASN A 66 0.02 6.06 1.60
C ASN A 66 1.29 5.44 1.02
N ALA A 67 1.16 4.42 0.18
CA ALA A 67 2.27 3.74 -0.46
C ALA A 67 1.84 3.24 -1.84
N PHE A 68 2.78 3.25 -2.78
CA PHE A 68 2.59 2.89 -4.17
C PHE A 68 3.72 1.95 -4.59
N PRO A 69 3.43 0.78 -5.17
CA PRO A 69 4.45 -0.07 -5.76
C PRO A 69 5.05 0.60 -7.00
N VAL A 70 6.37 0.48 -7.15
CA VAL A 70 7.09 0.87 -8.36
C VAL A 70 7.32 -0.37 -9.19
N VAL A 71 6.91 -0.33 -10.46
CA VAL A 71 6.99 -1.43 -11.39
C VAL A 71 7.74 -1.05 -12.66
N GLN A 72 8.29 -2.04 -13.35
CA GLN A 72 8.86 -1.90 -14.68
C GLN A 72 8.40 -3.06 -15.58
N PRO A 73 8.25 -2.84 -16.89
CA PRO A 73 8.00 -3.93 -17.82
C PRO A 73 9.11 -4.99 -17.74
N SER A 74 8.74 -6.26 -17.72
CA SER A 74 9.70 -7.38 -17.78
C SER A 74 10.39 -7.41 -19.15
N ALA A 75 11.70 -7.70 -19.16
CA ALA A 75 12.44 -7.91 -20.40
C ALA A 75 11.95 -9.13 -21.20
N SER A 76 11.32 -10.11 -20.53
CA SER A 76 10.71 -11.28 -21.18
C SER A 76 9.33 -11.00 -21.79
N GLY A 77 8.75 -9.82 -21.54
CA GLY A 77 7.38 -9.47 -21.95
C GLY A 77 6.26 -10.05 -21.06
N ASP A 78 6.60 -10.89 -20.08
CA ASP A 78 5.64 -11.48 -19.12
C ASP A 78 5.25 -10.50 -18.00
N GLY A 79 4.58 -9.41 -18.38
CA GLY A 79 4.00 -8.44 -17.46
C GLY A 79 5.02 -7.50 -16.79
N ASP A 80 4.63 -6.98 -15.63
CA ASP A 80 5.40 -5.98 -14.88
C ASP A 80 6.12 -6.61 -13.68
N VAL A 81 7.39 -6.24 -13.50
CA VAL A 81 8.24 -6.63 -12.38
C VAL A 81 8.20 -5.54 -11.30
N MET A 82 7.96 -5.94 -10.05
CA MET A 82 8.03 -5.04 -8.90
C MET A 82 9.48 -4.70 -8.57
N LEU A 83 9.82 -3.41 -8.62
CA LEU A 83 11.12 -2.87 -8.23
C LEU A 83 11.18 -2.52 -6.74
N GLY A 84 10.07 -2.05 -6.18
CA GLY A 84 10.02 -1.59 -4.80
C GLY A 84 8.71 -0.89 -4.46
N ILE A 85 8.72 -0.15 -3.35
CA ILE A 85 7.57 0.62 -2.85
C ILE A 85 8.05 2.03 -2.52
N ILE A 86 7.25 3.04 -2.88
CA ILE A 86 7.46 4.42 -2.44
C ILE A 86 6.27 4.89 -1.61
N THR A 87 6.56 5.63 -0.53
CA THR A 87 5.52 6.23 0.31
C THR A 87 5.04 7.56 -0.25
N ARG A 88 3.79 7.91 0.03
CA ARG A 88 3.18 9.19 -0.34
C ARG A 88 4.00 10.38 0.14
N ARG A 89 4.41 10.36 1.41
CA ARG A 89 5.26 11.39 2.00
C ARG A 89 6.54 11.58 1.20
N LYS A 90 7.17 10.48 0.76
CA LYS A 90 8.39 10.57 -0.04
C LYS A 90 8.14 11.20 -1.41
N VAL A 91 7.01 10.89 -2.05
CA VAL A 91 6.61 11.53 -3.31
C VAL A 91 6.36 13.03 -3.11
N GLU A 92 5.71 13.43 -2.02
CA GLU A 92 5.46 14.83 -1.67
C GLU A 92 6.79 15.59 -1.48
N GLU A 93 7.74 15.02 -0.72
CA GLU A 93 9.11 15.57 -0.56
C GLU A 93 9.84 15.74 -1.92
N ILE A 94 9.67 14.79 -2.84
CA ILE A 94 10.26 14.88 -4.19
C ILE A 94 9.61 16.02 -4.99
N LEU A 95 8.29 16.19 -4.89
CA LEU A 95 7.56 17.23 -5.61
C LEU A 95 7.88 18.64 -5.08
N GLU A 96 8.16 18.78 -3.79
CA GLU A 96 8.62 20.01 -3.15
C GLU A 96 10.10 20.31 -3.47
N SER A 97 10.96 19.31 -3.49
CA SER A 97 12.39 19.54 -3.76
C SER A 97 12.71 19.82 -5.25
N ARG A 98 11.81 19.46 -6.18
CA ARG A 98 12.05 19.52 -7.63
C ARG A 98 11.29 20.63 -8.35
N HIS A 99 11.11 21.80 -7.72
CA HIS A 99 10.32 22.94 -8.22
C HIS A 99 10.63 23.49 -9.65
N GLY A 100 11.53 22.92 -10.47
CA GLY A 100 11.68 23.42 -11.83
C GLY A 100 12.67 22.78 -12.80
N CYS A 101 13.26 21.59 -12.55
CA CYS A 101 14.45 21.20 -13.32
C CYS A 101 14.27 20.02 -14.31
N ASN A 102 13.29 19.13 -14.15
CA ASN A 102 13.02 18.04 -15.10
C ASN A 102 11.58 17.50 -14.94
N ASN A 103 10.89 17.23 -16.04
CA ASN A 103 9.50 16.76 -16.04
C ASN A 103 9.33 15.28 -15.66
N SER A 104 10.43 14.51 -15.61
CA SER A 104 10.44 13.08 -15.28
C SER A 104 11.31 12.77 -14.06
N PHE A 105 10.88 11.79 -13.27
CA PHE A 105 11.56 11.25 -12.11
C PHE A 105 11.91 9.78 -12.32
N HIS A 106 13.14 9.40 -11.96
CA HIS A 106 13.63 8.03 -12.06
C HIS A 106 13.76 7.44 -10.65
N PHE A 107 12.98 6.39 -10.34
CA PHE A 107 13.00 5.75 -9.02
C PHE A 107 14.24 4.87 -8.76
N GLY A 108 15.02 4.54 -9.80
CA GLY A 108 16.22 3.70 -9.68
C GLY A 108 17.49 4.41 -9.17
N ALA A 109 17.41 5.70 -8.83
CA ALA A 109 18.54 6.49 -8.34
C ALA A 109 18.46 6.84 -6.84
N LEU A 110 17.60 6.13 -6.09
CA LEU A 110 17.45 6.27 -4.64
C LEU A 110 18.31 5.24 -3.89
#